data_AF-A0A286KQS7-F1
#
_entry.id   AF-A0A286KQS7-F1
#
_cell.length_a   1.000
_cell.length_b   1.000
_cell.length_c   1.000
_cell.angle_alpha   90.00
_cell.angle_beta   90.00
_cell.angle_gamma   90.00
#
_symmetry.space_group_name_H-M   'P 1'
#
loop_
_entity.id
_entity.type
_entity.pdbx_description
1 polymer ?
#
loop_
_entity_poly.entity_id
_entity_poly.type
_entity_poly.pdbx_seq_one_letter_code
_entity_poly.pdbx_strand_id
1 'polypeptide(L)'
;YGRMCQIEKKEGPNIGLINSLSGYARVNEFGFFLTTHRKVNIETNQGTDRIDYLSAAEQDSYVVAQANSVLDETGRFFDDEFL
;
A
#
# COMPACT_ATOMS: atom_id res chain seq x y z
N TYR A 1 -1.86 4.60 -4.24
CA TYR A 1 -0.94 3.76 -5.04
C TYR A 1 -1.26 2.29 -4.78
N GLY A 2 -0.94 1.35 -5.67
CA GLY A 2 -1.18 -0.09 -5.45
C GLY A 2 -2.61 -0.61 -5.71
N ARG A 3 -3.50 0.21 -6.27
CA ARG A 3 -4.90 -0.15 -6.61
C ARG A 3 -5.05 -0.57 -8.08
N MET A 4 -4.53 0.28 -8.96
CA MET A 4 -4.55 0.11 -10.41
C MET A 4 -3.12 0.01 -10.91
N CYS A 5 -2.87 -0.89 -11.85
CA CYS A 5 -1.56 -1.02 -12.48
C CYS A 5 -1.25 0.25 -13.28
N GLN A 6 -0.07 0.84 -13.05
CA GLN A 6 0.33 2.07 -13.76
C GLN A 6 0.95 1.80 -15.14
N ILE A 7 1.43 0.57 -15.35
CA ILE A 7 2.15 0.14 -16.55
C ILE A 7 1.18 -0.47 -17.56
N GLU A 8 0.35 -1.40 -17.10
CA GLU A 8 -0.55 -2.15 -17.96
C GLU A 8 -1.75 -1.29 -18.37
N LYS A 9 -1.64 -0.65 -19.54
CA LYS A 9 -2.66 0.18 -20.16
C LYS A 9 -2.85 -0.24 -21.60
N LYS A 10 -4.07 -0.10 -22.12
CA LYS A 10 -4.27 -0.19 -23.57
C LYS A 10 -3.62 1.00 -24.26
N GLU A 11 -2.97 0.74 -25.38
CA GLU A 11 -2.46 1.78 -26.27
C GLU A 11 -3.58 2.33 -27.17
N GLY A 12 -3.38 3.52 -27.72
CA GLY A 12 -4.31 4.17 -28.64
C GLY A 12 -5.42 4.98 -27.94
N PRO A 13 -6.60 5.15 -28.57
CA PRO A 13 -7.64 6.09 -28.10
C PRO A 13 -8.19 5.80 -26.70
N ASN A 14 -8.04 4.55 -26.24
CA ASN A 14 -8.55 4.10 -24.95
C ASN A 14 -7.50 4.14 -23.82
N ILE A 15 -6.34 4.76 -24.07
CA ILE A 15 -5.29 4.88 -23.05
C ILE A 15 -5.81 5.61 -21.81
N GLY A 16 -5.66 4.96 -20.65
CA GLY A 16 -6.15 5.47 -19.37
C GLY A 16 -7.61 5.20 -19.05
N LEU A 17 -8.44 4.84 -20.05
CA LEU A 17 -9.85 4.46 -19.83
C LEU A 17 -9.99 3.02 -19.34
N ILE A 18 -9.16 2.12 -19.86
CA ILE A 18 -9.12 0.72 -19.48
C ILE A 18 -7.83 0.47 -18.74
N ASN A 19 -7.93 -0.01 -17.49
CA ASN A 19 -6.80 -0.33 -16.64
C ASN A 19 -6.99 -1.70 -16.01
N SER A 20 -5.89 -2.32 -15.62
CA SER A 20 -5.87 -3.59 -14.88
C SER A 20 -5.69 -3.35 -13.38
N LEU A 21 -6.23 -4.27 -12.57
CA LEU A 21 -6.10 -4.23 -11.11
C LEU A 21 -4.66 -4.55 -10.69
N SER A 22 -4.16 -3.89 -9.64
CA SER A 22 -2.87 -4.24 -9.04
C SER A 22 -2.89 -5.61 -8.36
N GLY A 23 -1.73 -6.29 -8.28
CA GLY A 23 -1.65 -7.70 -7.87
C GLY A 23 -2.27 -8.06 -6.51
N TYR A 24 -2.21 -7.16 -5.51
CA TYR A 24 -2.80 -7.39 -4.17
C TYR A 24 -4.04 -6.53 -3.88
N ALA A 25 -4.54 -5.80 -4.87
CA ALA A 25 -5.71 -4.96 -4.65
C ALA A 25 -6.98 -5.83 -4.55
N ARG A 26 -7.91 -5.39 -3.70
CA ARG A 26 -9.22 -6.04 -3.51
C ARG A 26 -10.33 -5.01 -3.64
N VAL A 27 -11.56 -5.47 -3.83
CA VAL A 27 -12.75 -4.62 -3.83
C VAL A 27 -13.60 -5.00 -2.61
N ASN A 28 -14.02 -4.01 -1.83
CA ASN A 28 -14.93 -4.25 -0.70
C ASN A 28 -16.40 -4.30 -1.18
N GLU A 29 -17.33 -4.60 -0.27
CA GLU A 29 -18.77 -4.71 -0.59
C GLU A 29 -19.38 -3.40 -1.12
N PHE A 30 -18.74 -2.27 -0.83
CA PHE A 30 -19.15 -0.94 -1.29
C PHE A 30 -18.52 -0.54 -2.64
N GLY A 31 -17.69 -1.40 -3.24
CA GLY A 31 -17.05 -1.14 -4.53
C GLY A 31 -15.74 -0.35 -4.46
N PHE A 32 -15.19 -0.09 -3.28
CA PHE A 32 -13.91 0.62 -3.14
C PHE A 32 -12.72 -0.31 -3.27
N PHE A 33 -11.67 0.16 -3.96
CA PHE A 33 -10.39 -0.52 -4.04
C PHE A 33 -9.60 -0.41 -2.74
N LEU A 34 -9.30 -1.55 -2.16
CA LEU A 34 -8.47 -1.72 -0.98
C LEU A 34 -7.06 -2.18 -1.37
N THR A 35 -6.09 -1.77 -0.57
CA THR A 35 -4.67 -2.12 -0.71
C THR A 35 -4.12 -2.65 0.59
N THR A 36 -3.36 -3.74 0.50
CA THR A 36 -2.70 -4.39 1.63
C THR A 36 -1.54 -3.55 2.16
N HIS A 37 -1.53 -3.30 3.46
CA HIS A 37 -0.42 -2.67 4.16
C HIS A 37 -0.06 -3.49 5.39
N ARG A 38 1.23 -3.49 5.73
CA ARG A 38 1.73 -4.12 6.95
C ARG A 38 1.68 -3.10 8.08
N LYS A 39 1.06 -3.46 9.20
CA LYS A 39 0.96 -2.56 10.36
C LYS A 39 2.31 -2.41 11.06
N VAL A 40 2.66 -1.17 11.40
CA VAL A 40 3.82 -0.85 12.23
C VAL A 40 3.34 -0.60 13.66
N ASN A 41 4.06 -1.14 14.64
CA ASN A 41 3.85 -0.80 16.03
C ASN A 41 4.54 0.54 16.32
N ILE A 42 3.75 1.56 16.66
CA ILE A 42 4.22 2.94 16.88
C ILE A 42 5.09 3.04 18.15
N GLU A 43 4.84 2.22 19.16
CA GLU A 43 5.60 2.26 20.43
C GLU A 43 7.00 1.67 20.27
N THR A 44 7.14 0.62 19.46
CA THR A 44 8.41 -0.11 19.26
C THR A 44 9.08 0.20 17.93
N ASN A 45 8.45 1.02 17.08
CA ASN A 45 8.81 1.31 15.70
C ASN A 45 9.12 0.05 14.86
N GLN A 46 8.36 -1.03 15.11
CA GLN A 46 8.61 -2.36 14.56
C GLN A 46 7.54 -2.76 13.56
N GLY A 47 7.94 -3.30 12.41
CA GLY A 47 7.01 -3.94 11.47
C GLY A 47 6.39 -5.19 12.09
N THR A 48 5.06 -5.32 12.07
CA THR A 48 4.34 -6.49 12.57
C THR A 48 3.88 -7.38 11.41
N ASP A 49 3.60 -8.67 11.62
CA ASP A 49 3.07 -9.55 10.55
C ASP A 49 1.58 -9.33 10.25
N ARG A 50 0.95 -8.34 10.88
CA ARG A 50 -0.45 -8.02 10.66
C ARG A 50 -0.61 -7.24 9.35
N ILE A 51 -1.42 -7.80 8.46
CA ILE A 51 -1.81 -7.18 7.20
C ILE A 51 -3.22 -6.60 7.33
N ASP A 52 -3.34 -5.30 7.16
CA ASP A 52 -4.63 -4.59 7.11
C ASP A 52 -4.90 -4.13 5.66
N TYR A 53 -6.18 -4.13 5.27
CA TYR A 53 -6.62 -3.67 3.96
C TYR A 53 -7.20 -2.26 4.09
N LEU A 54 -6.57 -1.29 3.43
CA LEU A 54 -6.95 0.11 3.55
C LEU A 54 -7.51 0.64 2.23
N SER A 55 -8.62 1.34 2.31
CA SER A 55 -9.17 2.14 1.23
C SER A 55 -8.30 3.38 0.97
N ALA A 56 -8.60 4.12 -0.10
CA ALA A 56 -7.87 5.35 -0.42
C ALA A 56 -8.03 6.41 0.67
N ALA A 57 -9.25 6.56 1.22
CA ALA A 57 -9.54 7.53 2.27
C ALA A 57 -8.85 7.18 3.59
N GLU A 58 -8.86 5.89 3.97
CA GLU A 58 -8.19 5.45 5.19
C GLU A 58 -6.67 5.61 5.09
N GLN A 59 -6.08 5.23 3.95
CA GLN A 59 -4.64 5.35 3.73
C GLN A 59 -4.14 6.80 3.87
N ASP A 60 -4.95 7.80 3.48
CA ASP A 60 -4.57 9.21 3.53
C ASP A 60 -4.32 9.73 4.96
N SER A 61 -4.85 9.03 5.96
CA SER A 61 -4.63 9.34 7.38
C SER A 61 -3.34 8.74 7.95
N TYR A 62 -2.56 8.00 7.16
CA TYR A 62 -1.36 7.30 7.62
C TYR A 62 -0.13 7.64 6.77
N VAL A 63 1.04 7.65 7.41
CA VAL A 63 2.33 7.65 6.71
C VAL A 63 2.64 6.21 6.28
N VAL A 64 2.95 6.03 5.00
CA VAL A 64 3.26 4.71 4.44
C VAL A 64 4.73 4.64 4.06
N ALA A 65 5.49 3.83 4.79
CA ALA A 65 6.87 3.51 4.46
C ALA A 65 6.95 2.63 3.19
N GLN A 66 8.08 2.69 2.48
CA GLN A 66 8.30 1.85 1.31
C GLN A 66 8.54 0.40 1.71
N ALA A 67 8.21 -0.54 0.82
CA ALA A 67 8.40 -1.97 1.09
C ALA A 67 9.88 -2.37 1.22
N ASN A 68 10.79 -1.60 0.62
CA ASN A 68 12.24 -1.80 0.66
C ASN A 68 12.94 -0.97 1.75
N SER A 69 12.21 -0.33 2.66
CA SER A 69 12.80 0.35 3.82
C SER A 69 13.66 -0.63 4.63
N VAL A 70 14.85 -0.19 5.03
CA VAL A 70 15.81 -1.04 5.75
C VAL A 70 15.33 -1.25 7.18
N LEU A 71 15.26 -2.52 7.60
CA LEU A 71 14.92 -2.93 8.95
C LEU A 71 16.10 -3.59 9.64
N ASP A 72 16.19 -3.44 10.96
CA ASP A 72 17.14 -4.15 11.79
C ASP A 72 16.75 -5.63 11.98
N GLU A 73 17.62 -6.41 12.66
CA GLU A 73 17.37 -7.82 12.95
C GLU A 73 16.12 -8.06 13.82
N THR A 74 15.67 -7.02 14.53
CA THR A 74 14.46 -7.04 15.33
C THR A 74 13.23 -6.58 14.54
N GLY A 75 13.37 -6.15 13.28
CA GLY A 75 12.28 -5.66 12.45
C GLY A 75 11.90 -4.19 12.67
N ARG A 76 12.78 -3.39 13.29
CA ARG A 76 12.61 -1.95 13.48
C ARG A 76 13.20 -1.16 12.33
N PHE A 77 12.62 0.00 12.03
CA PHE A 77 13.15 0.89 11.00
C PHE A 77 14.47 1.53 11.46
N PHE A 78 15.48 1.55 10.57
CA PHE A 78 16.75 2.23 10.82
C PHE A 78 16.65 3.76 10.74
N ASP A 79 15.64 4.25 10.02
CA ASP A 79 15.46 5.67 9.73
C ASP A 79 14.27 6.21 10.53
N ASP A 80 14.48 7.33 11.23
CA ASP A 80 13.46 7.99 12.07
C ASP A 80 12.50 8.85 11.22
N GLU A 81 12.72 8.96 9.90
CA GLU A 81 11.90 9.80 9.00
C GLU A 81 10.45 9.28 8.84
N PHE A 82 10.13 8.09 9.34
CA PHE A 82 8.81 7.45 9.20
C PHE A 82 7.89 7.60 10.44
N LEU A 83 8.21 8.52 11.36
CA LEU A 83 7.43 8.84 12.56
C LEU A 83 6.38 9.94 12.35
#